data_AF-A0A0S4UC74-F1
#
_entry.id   AF-A0A0S4UC74-F1
#
_cell.length_a   1.000
_cell.length_b   1.000
_cell.length_c   1.000
_cell.angle_alpha   90.00
_cell.angle_beta   90.00
_cell.angle_gamma   90.00
#
_symmetry.space_group_name_H-M   'P 1'
#
loop_
_entity.id
_entity.type
_entity.pdbx_description
1 polymer ?
#
loop_
_entity_poly.entity_id
_entity_poly.type
_entity_poly.pdbx_seq_one_letter_code
_entity_poly.pdbx_strand_id
1 'polypeptide(L)'
;MSAKGSQDTYQSLKELVRTIYFSAPKERGLNIYQAFAYTYDEVEGIFSRGKFQNLCLLVALFVFVEASNLALNKEDPFTQDVIDELKTALKAFDSNQTSSELDKRYRDEELSKDIDFLKSIYES
;
A
#
# COMPACT_ATOMS: atom_id res chain seq x y z
N MET A 1 8.29 -10.68 -28.54
CA MET A 1 6.96 -10.03 -28.43
C MET A 1 7.07 -8.97 -27.35
N SER A 2 7.08 -7.69 -27.73
CA SER A 2 7.17 -6.59 -26.76
C SER A 2 5.87 -6.52 -25.98
N ALA A 3 5.92 -6.85 -24.68
CA ALA A 3 4.81 -6.59 -23.78
C ALA A 3 4.58 -5.07 -23.77
N LYS A 4 3.48 -4.64 -24.41
CA LYS A 4 2.95 -3.29 -24.28
C LYS A 4 2.84 -3.00 -22.79
N GLY A 5 3.51 -1.94 -22.33
CA GLY A 5 3.49 -1.51 -20.94
C GLY A 5 2.06 -1.32 -20.45
N SER A 6 1.59 -2.25 -19.63
CA SER A 6 0.56 -1.93 -18.65
C SER A 6 1.21 -0.93 -17.70
N GLN A 7 0.91 0.35 -17.84
CA GLN A 7 1.20 1.28 -16.75
C GLN A 7 0.46 0.76 -15.53
N ASP A 8 1.19 0.37 -14.49
CA ASP A 8 0.60 -0.04 -13.22
C ASP A 8 -0.35 1.06 -12.75
N THR A 9 -1.65 0.77 -12.75
CA THR A 9 -2.70 1.65 -12.20
C THR A 9 -2.87 1.35 -10.72
N TYR A 10 -3.43 2.29 -9.95
CA TYR A 10 -3.72 2.05 -8.55
C TYR A 10 -4.59 0.79 -8.36
N GLN A 11 -5.66 0.66 -9.15
CA GLN A 11 -6.54 -0.51 -9.12
C GLN A 11 -5.79 -1.84 -9.36
N SER A 12 -4.86 -1.89 -10.32
CA SER A 12 -4.09 -3.10 -10.61
C SER A 12 -3.16 -3.49 -9.46
N LEU A 13 -2.53 -2.50 -8.82
CA LEU A 13 -1.67 -2.72 -7.66
C LEU A 13 -2.49 -3.11 -6.43
N LYS A 14 -3.63 -2.46 -6.21
CA LYS A 14 -4.55 -2.79 -5.12
C LYS A 14 -5.08 -4.22 -5.23
N GLU A 15 -5.45 -4.67 -6.42
CA GLU A 15 -5.90 -6.05 -6.64
C GLU A 15 -4.78 -7.08 -6.43
N LEU A 16 -3.53 -6.74 -6.79
CA LEU A 16 -2.37 -7.57 -6.48
C LEU A 16 -2.21 -7.74 -4.96
N VAL A 17 -2.20 -6.63 -4.21
CA VAL A 17 -2.10 -6.68 -2.74
C VAL A 17 -3.26 -7.47 -2.14
N ARG A 18 -4.49 -7.23 -2.60
CA ARG A 18 -5.69 -7.97 -2.18
C ARG A 18 -5.50 -9.47 -2.34
N THR A 19 -5.03 -9.88 -3.52
CA THR A 19 -4.86 -11.29 -3.87
C THR A 19 -3.88 -11.96 -2.92
N ILE A 20 -2.70 -11.37 -2.73
CA ILE A 20 -1.64 -11.90 -1.86
C ILE A 20 -2.12 -11.96 -0.41
N TYR A 21 -2.73 -10.87 0.09
CA TYR A 21 -3.17 -10.75 1.48
C TYR A 21 -4.25 -11.77 1.84
N PHE A 22 -5.26 -11.95 1.00
CA PHE A 22 -6.37 -12.87 1.29
C PHE A 22 -6.12 -14.32 0.87
N SER A 23 -5.13 -14.58 0.01
CA SER A 23 -4.71 -15.96 -0.32
C SER A 23 -3.79 -16.54 0.75
N ALA A 24 -2.91 -15.72 1.36
CA ALA A 24 -1.95 -16.15 2.36
C ALA A 24 -2.54 -17.00 3.50
N PRO A 25 -3.67 -16.65 4.13
CA PRO A 25 -4.29 -17.50 5.14
C PRO A 25 -4.78 -18.86 4.61
N LYS A 26 -5.29 -18.89 3.38
CA LYS A 26 -5.90 -20.09 2.79
C LYS A 26 -4.86 -21.06 2.22
N GLU A 27 -3.85 -20.52 1.54
CA GLU A 27 -2.88 -21.31 0.80
C GLU A 27 -1.65 -21.66 1.64
N ARG A 28 -1.32 -20.82 2.62
CA ARG A 28 -0.12 -20.97 3.45
C ARG A 28 -0.40 -21.19 4.94
N GLY A 29 -1.68 -21.14 5.35
CA GLY A 29 -2.07 -21.30 6.75
C GLY A 29 -1.61 -20.15 7.66
N LEU A 30 -1.33 -18.98 7.07
CA LEU A 30 -0.88 -17.81 7.82
C LEU A 30 -2.04 -17.15 8.58
N ASN A 31 -1.78 -16.65 9.78
CA ASN A 31 -2.74 -15.77 10.44
C ASN A 31 -2.75 -14.37 9.79
N ILE A 32 -3.68 -13.50 10.18
CA ILE A 32 -3.86 -12.18 9.56
C ILE A 32 -2.62 -11.28 9.71
N TYR A 33 -1.94 -11.32 10.86
CA TYR A 33 -0.69 -10.59 11.07
C TYR A 33 0.44 -11.11 10.16
N GLN A 34 0.55 -12.43 10.04
CA GLN A 34 1.52 -13.06 9.14
C GLN A 34 1.19 -12.79 7.67
N ALA A 35 -0.09 -12.70 7.30
CA ALA A 35 -0.51 -12.30 5.97
C ALA A 35 -0.14 -10.85 5.66
N PHE A 36 -0.24 -9.95 6.63
CA PHE A 36 0.27 -8.58 6.53
C PHE A 36 1.79 -8.56 6.25
N ALA A 37 2.59 -9.23 7.10
CA ALA A 37 4.05 -9.28 6.91
C ALA A 37 4.45 -9.94 5.58
N TYR A 38 3.85 -11.09 5.27
CA TYR A 38 4.09 -11.79 4.01
C TYR A 38 3.71 -10.93 2.79
N THR A 39 2.59 -10.22 2.83
CA THR A 39 2.18 -9.37 1.71
C THR A 39 3.15 -8.22 1.50
N TYR A 40 3.62 -7.60 2.59
CA TYR A 40 4.64 -6.55 2.53
C TYR A 40 5.91 -7.06 1.83
N ASP A 41 6.44 -8.20 2.27
CA ASP A 41 7.65 -8.81 1.69
C ASP A 41 7.48 -9.13 0.18
N GLU A 42 6.34 -9.68 -0.22
CA GLU A 42 6.10 -10.07 -1.62
C GLU A 42 5.98 -8.87 -2.55
N VAL A 43 5.45 -7.74 -2.06
CA VAL A 43 5.31 -6.51 -2.85
C VAL A 43 6.53 -5.60 -2.75
N GLU A 44 7.47 -5.88 -1.83
CA GLU A 44 8.70 -5.13 -1.64
C GLU A 44 9.54 -5.04 -2.91
N GLY A 45 9.62 -6.15 -3.65
CA GLY A 45 10.29 -6.20 -4.96
C GLY A 45 9.73 -5.19 -5.97
N ILE A 46 8.45 -4.80 -5.83
CA ILE A 46 7.77 -3.83 -6.70
C ILE A 46 7.98 -2.38 -6.19
N PHE A 47 8.20 -2.17 -4.89
CA PHE A 47 8.50 -0.84 -4.33
C PHE A 47 9.70 -0.17 -5.02
N SER A 48 10.69 -0.96 -5.43
CA SER A 48 11.87 -0.48 -6.16
C SER A 48 11.59 0.16 -7.53
N ARG A 49 10.37 0.03 -8.07
CA ARG A 49 10.00 0.54 -9.41
C ARG A 49 9.64 2.02 -9.46
N GLY A 50 9.40 2.66 -8.31
CA GLY A 50 9.17 4.10 -8.24
C GLY A 50 8.22 4.54 -7.13
N LYS A 51 8.22 5.86 -6.87
CA LYS A 51 7.45 6.49 -5.78
C LYS A 51 5.95 6.24 -5.87
N PHE A 52 5.39 6.24 -7.08
CA PHE A 52 3.95 6.00 -7.28
C PHE A 52 3.57 4.56 -6.90
N GLN A 53 4.30 3.58 -7.41
CA GLN A 53 4.06 2.18 -7.09
C GLN A 53 4.20 1.92 -5.59
N ASN A 54 5.24 2.50 -4.96
CA ASN A 54 5.43 2.40 -3.52
C ASN A 54 4.23 2.93 -2.74
N LEU A 55 3.79 4.17 -3.01
CA LEU A 55 2.59 4.74 -2.38
C LEU A 55 1.37 3.84 -2.57
N CYS A 56 1.09 3.41 -3.81
CA CYS A 56 -0.09 2.60 -4.12
C CYS A 56 -0.10 1.26 -3.36
N LEU A 57 1.04 0.59 -3.29
CA LEU A 57 1.17 -0.71 -2.63
C LEU A 57 1.05 -0.58 -1.10
N LEU A 58 1.70 0.43 -0.49
CA LEU A 58 1.54 0.72 0.93
C LEU A 58 0.10 1.08 1.28
N VAL A 59 -0.53 1.99 0.53
CA VAL A 59 -1.93 2.37 0.75
C VAL A 59 -2.84 1.14 0.63
N ALA A 60 -2.68 0.33 -0.41
CA ALA A 60 -3.50 -0.87 -0.58
C ALA A 60 -3.31 -1.87 0.58
N LEU A 61 -2.08 -2.08 1.04
CA LEU A 61 -1.79 -3.00 2.15
C LEU A 61 -2.54 -2.57 3.42
N PHE A 62 -2.41 -1.30 3.78
CA PHE A 62 -3.04 -0.77 4.98
C PHE A 62 -4.56 -0.71 4.88
N VAL A 63 -5.13 -0.44 3.70
CA VAL A 63 -6.59 -0.55 3.50
C VAL A 63 -7.09 -1.96 3.83
N PHE A 64 -6.38 -3.01 3.43
CA PHE A 64 -6.78 -4.38 3.74
C PHE A 64 -6.49 -4.81 5.17
N VAL A 65 -5.43 -4.28 5.78
CA VAL A 65 -5.17 -4.42 7.22
C VAL A 65 -6.35 -3.87 8.03
N GLU A 66 -6.75 -2.63 7.77
CA GLU A 66 -7.88 -1.99 8.45
C GLU A 66 -9.19 -2.74 8.21
N ALA A 67 -9.46 -3.15 6.96
CA ALA A 67 -10.64 -3.94 6.62
C ALA A 67 -10.68 -5.32 7.31
N SER A 68 -9.51 -5.85 7.73
CA SER A 68 -9.40 -7.14 8.41
C SER A 68 -9.53 -7.05 9.95
N ASN A 69 -9.71 -5.84 10.50
CA ASN A 69 -9.71 -5.56 11.94
C ASN A 69 -8.45 -6.08 12.67
N LEU A 70 -7.31 -6.10 11.98
CA LEU A 70 -6.04 -6.47 12.58
C LEU A 70 -5.58 -5.36 13.52
N ALA A 71 -5.46 -5.68 14.82
CA ALA A 71 -4.80 -4.79 15.76
C ALA A 71 -3.28 -4.93 15.60
N LEU A 72 -2.67 -4.00 14.84
CA LEU A 72 -1.23 -3.93 14.67
C LEU A 72 -0.52 -3.69 16.00
N ASN A 73 0.47 -4.53 16.33
CA ASN A 73 1.27 -4.38 17.53
C ASN A 73 2.29 -3.25 17.35
N LYS A 74 2.06 -2.10 17.99
CA LYS A 74 2.96 -0.94 17.89
C LYS A 74 4.29 -1.11 18.63
N GLU A 75 4.44 -2.16 19.45
CA GLU A 75 5.71 -2.48 20.09
C GLU A 75 6.59 -3.39 19.22
N ASP A 76 6.03 -3.97 18.16
CA ASP A 76 6.78 -4.77 17.20
C ASP A 76 7.58 -3.84 16.25
N PRO A 77 8.92 -3.98 16.18
CA PRO A 77 9.76 -3.11 15.35
C PRO A 77 9.39 -3.11 13.88
N PHE A 78 9.09 -4.28 13.31
CA PHE A 78 8.66 -4.39 11.91
C PHE A 78 7.37 -3.60 11.65
N THR A 79 6.39 -3.74 12.53
CA THR A 79 5.13 -2.99 12.44
C THR A 79 5.37 -1.48 12.51
N GLN A 80 6.27 -1.01 13.38
CA GLN A 80 6.62 0.42 13.45
C GLN A 80 7.27 0.90 12.15
N ASP A 81 8.26 0.17 11.63
CA ASP A 81 8.96 0.53 10.41
C ASP A 81 7.99 0.67 9.22
N VAL A 82 7.09 -0.29 9.05
CA VAL A 82 6.11 -0.28 7.94
C VAL A 82 5.07 0.84 8.11
N ILE A 83 4.68 1.17 9.34
CA ILE A 83 3.79 2.33 9.61
C ILE A 83 4.51 3.65 9.29
N ASP A 84 5.78 3.77 9.64
CA ASP A 84 6.55 5.00 9.38
C ASP A 84 6.84 5.18 7.88
N GLU A 85 7.01 4.08 7.14
CA GLU A 85 7.04 4.11 5.67
C GLU A 85 5.73 4.61 5.08
N LEU A 86 4.58 4.11 5.54
CA LEU A 86 3.27 4.62 5.11
C LEU A 86 3.17 6.13 5.36
N LYS A 87 3.43 6.59 6.59
CA LYS A 87 3.36 8.02 6.94
C LYS A 87 4.29 8.86 6.06
N THR A 88 5.48 8.35 5.75
CA THR A 88 6.44 9.03 4.87
C THR A 88 5.88 9.14 3.45
N ALA A 89 5.27 8.07 2.94
CA ALA A 89 4.64 8.06 1.61
C ALA A 89 3.44 9.03 1.53
N LEU A 90 2.59 9.08 2.57
CA LEU A 90 1.44 10.00 2.65
C LEU A 90 1.89 11.46 2.67
N LYS A 91 2.89 11.81 3.49
CA LYS A 91 3.47 13.17 3.52
C LYS A 91 4.11 13.56 2.19
N ALA A 92 4.77 12.61 1.52
CA ALA A 92 5.34 12.84 0.20
C ALA A 92 4.25 13.07 -0.85
N PHE A 93 3.12 12.35 -0.78
CA PHE A 93 1.96 12.59 -1.65
C PHE A 93 1.43 14.01 -1.51
N ASP A 94 1.26 14.52 -0.29
CA ASP A 94 0.77 15.88 -0.04
C ASP A 94 1.72 16.96 -0.55
N SER A 95 3.01 16.77 -0.28
CA SER A 95 4.04 17.68 -0.77
C SER A 95 4.02 17.76 -2.30
N ASN A 96 3.80 16.62 -2.96
CA ASN A 96 3.78 16.54 -4.42
C ASN A 96 2.47 17.09 -5.02
N GLN A 97 1.31 16.94 -4.37
CA GLN A 97 -0.01 17.42 -4.84
C GLN A 97 -0.01 18.92 -5.24
N THR A 98 0.87 19.72 -4.66
CA THR A 98 1.02 21.16 -4.96
C THR A 98 1.84 21.45 -6.22
N SER A 99 2.48 20.44 -6.83
CA SER A 99 3.32 20.58 -8.02
C SER A 99 2.50 20.48 -9.31
N SER A 100 2.72 21.42 -10.24
CA SER A 100 2.11 21.42 -11.57
C SER A 100 2.55 20.26 -12.47
N GLU A 101 3.56 19.50 -12.06
CA GLU A 101 4.13 18.37 -12.80
C GLU A 101 3.64 17.00 -12.29
N LEU A 102 2.56 16.98 -11.50
CA LEU A 102 2.05 15.74 -10.93
C LEU A 102 1.74 14.70 -12.00
N ASP A 103 2.35 13.51 -11.88
CA ASP A 103 1.99 12.35 -12.68
C ASP A 103 0.48 12.11 -12.56
N LYS A 104 -0.21 12.02 -13.70
CA LYS A 104 -1.68 11.91 -13.77
C LYS A 104 -2.21 10.73 -12.97
N ARG A 105 -1.41 9.70 -12.74
CA ARG A 105 -1.78 8.52 -11.95
C ARG A 105 -2.10 8.85 -10.49
N TYR A 106 -1.54 9.93 -9.93
CA TYR A 106 -1.86 10.39 -8.58
C TYR A 106 -3.22 11.08 -8.45
N ARG A 107 -3.90 11.36 -9.57
CA ARG A 107 -5.26 11.95 -9.59
C ARG A 107 -6.37 10.90 -9.57
N ASP A 108 -6.01 9.64 -9.35
CA ASP A 108 -6.97 8.56 -9.21
C ASP A 108 -7.87 8.81 -7.98
N GLU A 109 -9.19 8.79 -8.20
CA GLU A 109 -10.17 9.10 -7.16
C GLU A 109 -10.20 8.05 -6.05
N GLU A 110 -9.97 6.77 -6.40
CA GLU A 110 -9.96 5.68 -5.43
C GLU A 110 -8.69 5.78 -4.57
N LEU A 111 -7.54 6.05 -5.18
CA LEU A 111 -6.30 6.31 -4.46
C LEU A 111 -6.46 7.46 -3.47
N SER A 112 -7.08 8.56 -3.92
CA SER A 112 -7.28 9.75 -3.07
C SER A 112 -8.17 9.43 -1.87
N LYS A 113 -9.27 8.70 -2.08
CA LYS A 113 -10.18 8.27 -1.00
C LYS A 113 -9.49 7.36 0.02
N ASP A 114 -8.71 6.40 -0.46
CA ASP A 114 -8.00 5.46 0.42
C ASP A 114 -6.87 6.15 1.19
N ILE A 115 -6.19 7.12 0.58
CA ILE A 115 -5.22 7.99 1.26
C ILE A 115 -5.91 8.78 2.38
N ASP A 116 -7.02 9.45 2.09
CA ASP A 116 -7.75 10.24 3.09
C ASP A 116 -8.24 9.38 4.26
N PHE A 117 -8.72 8.17 3.95
CA PHE A 117 -9.10 7.18 4.95
C PHE A 117 -7.90 6.83 5.86
N LEU A 118 -6.75 6.48 5.29
CA LEU A 118 -5.58 6.09 6.08
C LEU A 118 -5.01 7.26 6.89
N LYS A 119 -5.01 8.49 6.37
CA LYS A 119 -4.60 9.67 7.14
C LYS A 119 -5.43 9.87 8.39
N SER A 120 -6.75 9.63 8.32
CA SER A 120 -7.62 9.75 9.48
C SER A 120 -7.24 8.79 10.63
N ILE A 121 -6.55 7.70 10.31
CA ILE A 121 -6.13 6.66 11.26
C ILE A 121 -4.68 6.85 11.72
N TYR A 122 -3.79 7.23 10.79
CA TYR A 122 -2.34 7.18 10.99
C TYR A 122 -1.66 8.54 11.14
N GLU A 123 -2.34 9.64 10.80
CA GLU A 123 -1.85 11.02 10.96
C GLU A 123 -2.62 11.83 12.01
N SER A 124 -3.58 11.21 12.70
CA SER A 124 -4.38 11.81 13.79
C SER A 124 -3.66 11.89 15.13
#